data_AF-A0A8S8Z5C3-F1
#
_entry.id   AF-A0A8S8Z5C3-F1
#
_cell.length_a   1.000
_cell.length_b   1.000
_cell.length_c   1.000
_cell.angle_alpha   90.00
_cell.angle_beta   90.00
_cell.angle_gamma   90.00
#
_symmetry.space_group_name_H-M   'P 1'
#
loop_
_entity.id
_entity.type
_entity.pdbx_description
1 polymer ?
#
loop_
_entity_poly.entity_id
_entity_poly.type
_entity_poly.pdbx_seq_one_letter_code
_entity_poly.pdbx_strand_id
1 'polypeptide(L)' 'MSKSKNKIFTCYTSTECNSCKIIKKRKFTDGDIVFATAENCSECDGKMVITKIFGVAMD' A
#
# COMPACT_ATOMS: atom_id res chain seq x y z
N MET A 1 30.84 15.66 9.86
CA MET A 1 29.45 15.47 9.39
C MET A 1 29.42 14.30 8.42
N SER A 2 29.04 13.12 8.89
CA SER A 2 28.85 11.94 8.04
C SER A 2 27.70 12.22 7.07
N LYS A 3 27.97 12.22 5.76
CA LYS A 3 26.94 12.26 4.71
C LYS A 3 26.01 11.06 4.94
N SER A 4 24.85 11.28 5.56
CA SER A 4 23.76 10.31 5.49
C SER A 4 23.45 10.16 4.00
N LYS A 5 23.84 9.03 3.40
CA LYS A 5 23.41 8.70 2.05
C LYS A 5 21.89 8.79 2.06
N ASN A 6 21.31 9.74 1.31
CA ASN A 6 19.86 9.80 1.13
C ASN A 6 19.43 8.48 0.50
N LYS A 7 18.96 7.54 1.33
CA LYS A 7 18.44 6.26 0.86
C LYS A 7 17.22 6.58 0.01
N ILE A 8 17.24 6.11 -1.23
CA ILE A 8 16.08 6.22 -2.12
C ILE A 8 15.10 5.14 -1.69
N PHE A 9 13.83 5.51 -1.51
CA PHE A 9 12.77 4.58 -1.14
C PHE A 9 11.74 4.48 -2.25
N THR A 10 11.25 3.28 -2.51
CA THR A 10 10.00 3.06 -3.26
C THR A 10 8.86 2.87 -2.28
N CYS A 11 7.83 3.69 -2.41
CA CYS A 11 6.63 3.60 -1.57
C CYS A 11 5.61 2.62 -2.17
N TYR A 12 4.99 1.83 -1.28
CA TYR A 12 3.96 0.86 -1.63
C TYR A 12 2.75 0.99 -0.71
N THR A 13 1.62 0.55 -1.25
CA THR A 13 0.33 0.48 -0.56
C THR A 13 -0.14 -0.97 -0.57
N SER A 14 -0.49 -1.48 0.60
CA SER A 14 -1.13 -2.79 0.79
C SER A 14 -2.62 -2.58 0.99
N THR A 15 -3.44 -3.33 0.25
CA THR A 15 -4.89 -3.37 0.42
C THR A 15 -5.33 -4.77 0.83
N GLU A 16 -6.40 -4.86 1.61
CA GLU A 16 -7.01 -6.10 2.03
C GLU A 16 -8.52 -6.04 1.77
N CYS A 17 -9.10 -7.09 1.21
CA CYS A 17 -10.54 -7.18 1.07
C CYS A 17 -11.19 -7.32 2.44
N ASN A 18 -12.18 -6.47 2.75
CA ASN A 18 -12.91 -6.54 4.01
C ASN A 18 -13.73 -7.83 4.18
N SER A 19 -14.08 -8.51 3.08
CA SER A 19 -14.88 -9.74 3.06
C SER A 19 -14.01 -11.00 2.98
N CYS A 20 -13.35 -11.26 1.84
CA CYS A 20 -12.59 -12.50 1.63
C CYS A 20 -11.14 -12.45 2.11
N LYS A 21 -10.68 -11.31 2.65
CA LYS A 21 -9.34 -11.13 3.22
C LYS A 21 -8.17 -11.29 2.24
N ILE A 22 -8.42 -11.29 0.92
CA ILE A 22 -7.33 -11.26 -0.06
C ILE A 22 -6.52 -9.98 0.08
N ILE A 23 -5.19 -10.11 0.03
CA ILE A 23 -4.25 -9.00 0.14
C ILE A 23 -3.65 -8.70 -1.22
N LYS A 24 -3.60 -7.42 -1.59
CA LYS A 24 -2.90 -6.94 -2.79
C LYS A 24 -1.88 -5.86 -2.41
N LYS A 25 -0.81 -5.77 -3.20
CA LYS A 25 0.22 -4.74 -3.05
C LYS A 25 0.39 -4.01 -4.37
N ARG A 26 0.43 -2.68 -4.31
CA ARG A 26 0.75 -1.82 -5.46
C ARG A 26 1.69 -0.69 -5.07
N LYS A 27 2.23 0.02 -6.07
CA LYS A 27 2.94 1.27 -5.82
C LYS A 27 2.00 2.26 -5.13
N PHE A 28 2.57 3.04 -4.22
CA PHE A 28 1.86 4.15 -3.62
C PHE A 28 1.37 5.11 -4.72
N THR A 29 0.20 5.68 -4.51
CA THR A 29 -0.37 6.71 -5.38
C THR A 29 -0.85 7.86 -4.51
N ASP A 30 -0.67 9.08 -5.00
CA ASP A 30 -1.11 10.28 -4.29
C ASP A 30 -2.62 10.19 -4.00
N GLY A 31 -2.98 10.39 -2.73
CA GLY A 31 -4.35 10.20 -2.23
C GLY A 31 -4.59 8.87 -1.51
N ASP A 32 -3.62 7.95 -1.45
CA ASP A 32 -3.73 6.77 -0.60
C ASP A 32 -3.75 7.14 0.89
N ILE A 33 -4.78 6.70 1.59
CA ILE A 33 -4.99 6.94 3.02
C ILE A 33 -5.26 5.60 3.71
N VAL A 34 -4.57 5.34 4.82
CA VAL A 34 -4.78 4.09 5.59
C VAL A 34 -6.22 4.03 6.09
N PHE A 35 -6.82 2.84 6.01
CA PHE A 35 -8.22 2.52 6.30
C PHE A 35 -9.26 3.15 5.36
N ALA A 36 -8.83 3.80 4.27
CA ALA A 36 -9.73 4.21 3.20
C ALA A 36 -10.11 3.02 2.30
N THR A 37 -11.31 3.09 1.71
CA THR A 37 -11.73 2.16 0.65
C THR A 37 -11.05 2.55 -0.65
N ALA A 38 -10.35 1.60 -1.28
CA ALA A 38 -9.63 1.83 -2.53
C ALA A 38 -10.45 1.46 -3.77
N GLU A 39 -11.01 0.26 -3.79
CA GLU A 39 -11.65 -0.31 -4.98
C GLU A 39 -12.55 -1.50 -4.60
N ASN A 40 -13.30 -2.04 -5.56
CA ASN A 40 -14.02 -3.30 -5.38
C ASN A 40 -13.05 -4.49 -5.42
N CYS A 41 -13.36 -5.56 -4.70
CA CYS A 41 -12.58 -6.79 -4.76
C CYS A 41 -12.78 -7.47 -6.12
N SER A 42 -11.71 -8.06 -6.67
CA SER A 42 -11.79 -8.83 -7.93
C SER A 42 -12.29 -10.24 -7.73
N GLU A 43 -12.24 -10.76 -6.50
CA GLU A 43 -12.53 -12.17 -6.17
C GLU A 43 -13.89 -12.36 -5.50
N CYS A 44 -14.54 -11.28 -5.05
CA CYS A 44 -15.86 -11.31 -4.40
C CYS A 44 -16.53 -9.93 -4.42
N ASP A 45 -17.75 -9.82 -3.90
CA ASP A 45 -18.51 -8.56 -3.81
C ASP A 45 -18.05 -7.62 -2.68
N GLY A 46 -16.89 -7.90 -2.07
CA GLY A 46 -16.30 -7.08 -1.02
C GLY A 46 -15.59 -5.83 -1.55
N LYS A 47 -15.06 -5.02 -0.63
CA LYS A 47 -14.25 -3.84 -0.97
C LYS A 47 -12.82 -3.99 -0.48
N MET A 48 -11.87 -3.52 -1.27
CA MET A 48 -10.47 -3.42 -0.90
C MET A 48 -10.26 -2.19 -0.01
N VAL A 49 -9.67 -2.39 1.15
CA VAL A 49 -9.35 -1.34 2.14
C VAL A 49 -7.83 -1.22 2.23
N ILE A 50 -7.29 0.00 2.23
CA ILE A 50 -5.87 0.22 2.44
C ILE A 50 -5.51 -0.11 3.89
N THR A 51 -4.62 -1.07 4.13
CA THR A 51 -4.24 -1.50 5.49
C THR A 51 -2.85 -1.04 5.90
N LYS A 52 -1.96 -0.77 4.93
CA LYS A 52 -0.58 -0.37 5.21
C LYS A 52 0.01 0.45 4.06
N ILE A 53 0.76 1.51 4.40
CA ILE A 53 1.62 2.26 3.47
C ILE A 53 3.04 2.22 4.02
N PHE A 54 4.02 1.90 3.18
CA PHE A 54 5.42 1.73 3.61
C PHE A 54 6.43 1.96 2.49
N GLY A 55 7.63 2.41 2.87
CA GLY A 55 8.78 2.55 1.97
C GLY A 55 9.72 1.35 2.04
N VAL A 56 10.24 0.92 0.89
CA VAL A 56 11.31 -0.06 0.77
C VAL A 56 12.54 0.65 0.22
N ALA A 57 13.68 0.55 0.92
CA ALA A 57 14.93 1.13 0.45
C ALA A 57 15.34 0.41 -0.85
N MET A 58 15.71 1.18 -1.86
CA MET A 58 16.40 0.64 -3.03
C MET A 58 17.85 0.36 -2.66
N ASP A 59 18.35 -0.82 -3.05
CA ASP A 59 19.73 -1.24 -2.86
C ASP A 59 20.71 -0.43 -3.73
#